data_AF-A0A8J7Y4I8-F1
#
_entry.id   AF-A0A8J7Y4I8-F1
#
_cell.length_a   1.000
_cell.length_b   1.000
_cell.length_c   1.000
_cell.angle_alpha   90.00
_cell.angle_beta   90.00
_cell.angle_gamma   90.00
#
_symmetry.space_group_name_H-M   'P 1'
#
loop_
_entity.id
_entity.type
_entity.pdbx_description
1 polymer ?
#
loop_
_entity_poly.entity_id
_entity_poly.type
_entity_poly.pdbx_seq_one_letter_code
_entity_poly.pdbx_strand_id
1 'polypeptide(L)'
;MTVENNVLMDGYDSSTGGYGGPPPSGGAAKLLVAGDLDIEKGDIYGDVEIGGTVRFTHPNGRLHGGNISYGEGLSPDPPGTNWDAGPDNWRAANASIEGPDSVGGLIDARGETLRATDANDNAATATVSAGRIQYGAAGPAETAVLSAGAYRLDDLVVGGDQTLVLDTSEGDIDVYVDGELAIDRGEIAVVGDGRVNVYLQGDLSIEGRNGNREVRTGGENATQFWVYANPHATAEFGSKVSYTGVIYGPGRGPDPGVELDLSSASSGSGIYGAFVGDVTTINNFDVHYDEALSNTETVQRSSRAPAVTYVHASTNGVTITAE
;
A
#
# COMPACT_ATOMS: atom_id res chain seq x y z
N MET A 1 5.57 -15.70 -1.08
CA MET A 1 4.33 -15.19 -1.66
C MET A 1 3.80 -16.17 -2.70
N THR A 2 2.50 -16.46 -2.68
CA THR A 2 1.83 -17.33 -3.65
C THR A 2 0.70 -16.58 -4.36
N VAL A 3 0.64 -16.68 -5.68
CA VAL A 3 -0.41 -16.11 -6.53
C VAL A 3 -1.34 -17.23 -7.00
N GLU A 4 -2.54 -17.26 -6.43
CA GLU A 4 -3.52 -18.34 -6.64
C GLU A 4 -4.63 -17.95 -7.63
N ASN A 5 -5.88 -18.29 -7.32
CA ASN A 5 -6.97 -18.37 -8.28
C ASN A 5 -7.46 -16.98 -8.70
N ASN A 6 -7.66 -16.76 -10.00
CA ASN A 6 -8.31 -15.57 -10.55
C ASN A 6 -7.67 -14.27 -10.05
N VAL A 7 -6.35 -14.22 -10.03
CA VAL A 7 -5.58 -13.01 -9.73
C VAL A 7 -5.09 -12.42 -11.03
N LEU A 8 -5.43 -11.16 -11.29
CA LEU A 8 -4.82 -10.34 -12.32
C LEU A 8 -3.89 -9.32 -11.66
N MET A 9 -2.63 -9.29 -12.08
CA MET A 9 -1.70 -8.21 -11.77
C MET A 9 -1.32 -7.49 -13.05
N ASP A 10 -1.60 -6.20 -13.14
CA ASP A 10 -1.23 -5.38 -14.30
C ASP A 10 -0.93 -3.94 -13.87
N GLY A 11 -0.87 -3.02 -14.83
CA GLY A 11 -0.68 -1.61 -14.53
C GLY A 11 -1.40 -0.69 -15.51
N TYR A 12 -1.56 0.56 -15.09
CA TYR A 12 -2.11 1.68 -15.85
C TYR A 12 -1.43 2.97 -15.40
N ASP A 13 -1.62 4.07 -16.12
CA ASP A 13 -1.10 5.38 -15.75
C ASP A 13 -2.23 6.38 -15.55
N SER A 14 -2.58 6.63 -14.28
CA SER A 14 -3.66 7.56 -13.91
C SER A 14 -3.41 9.01 -14.35
N SER A 15 -2.16 9.38 -14.65
CA SER A 15 -1.84 10.70 -15.20
C SER A 15 -2.31 10.88 -16.66
N THR A 16 -2.61 9.77 -17.34
CA THR A 16 -3.10 9.76 -18.73
C THR A 16 -4.56 9.32 -18.85
N GLY A 17 -5.11 8.68 -17.83
CA GLY A 17 -6.52 8.30 -17.73
C GLY A 17 -6.75 7.17 -16.74
N GLY A 18 -8.02 6.91 -16.40
CA GLY A 18 -8.39 5.79 -15.54
C GLY A 18 -8.06 4.42 -16.17
N TYR A 19 -8.13 3.38 -15.34
CA TYR A 19 -7.90 1.99 -15.70
C TYR A 19 -8.86 1.53 -16.81
N GLY A 20 -8.28 1.09 -17.92
CA GLY A 20 -9.01 0.65 -19.12
C GLY A 20 -9.04 -0.87 -19.33
N GLY A 21 -8.52 -1.64 -18.37
CA GLY A 21 -8.24 -3.08 -18.53
C GLY A 21 -6.77 -3.38 -18.81
N PRO A 22 -6.37 -4.66 -18.79
CA PRO A 22 -4.98 -5.06 -18.94
C PRO A 22 -4.43 -4.70 -20.33
N PRO A 23 -3.21 -4.15 -20.40
CA PRO A 23 -2.58 -3.87 -21.68
C PRO A 23 -2.23 -5.18 -22.42
N PRO A 24 -2.47 -5.25 -23.74
CA PRO A 24 -2.31 -6.49 -24.51
C PRO A 24 -0.85 -6.94 -24.72
N SER A 25 0.14 -6.15 -24.31
CA SER A 25 1.57 -6.37 -24.61
C SER A 25 2.47 -6.50 -23.38
N GLY A 26 1.89 -6.79 -22.21
CA GLY A 26 2.58 -6.68 -20.91
C GLY A 26 2.44 -5.25 -20.37
N GLY A 27 2.09 -5.13 -19.09
CA GLY A 27 1.90 -3.86 -18.41
C GLY A 27 3.18 -3.38 -17.75
N ALA A 28 3.16 -2.15 -17.23
CA ALA A 28 4.28 -1.61 -16.46
C ALA A 28 4.21 -2.00 -14.97
N ALA A 29 3.44 -3.04 -14.62
CA ALA A 29 3.45 -3.54 -13.26
C ALA A 29 4.87 -3.98 -12.91
N LYS A 30 5.30 -3.67 -11.68
CA LYS A 30 6.55 -4.18 -11.14
C LYS A 30 6.25 -4.92 -9.85
N LEU A 31 6.47 -6.24 -9.86
CA LEU A 31 6.34 -7.09 -8.68
C LEU A 31 7.73 -7.35 -8.09
N LEU A 32 7.95 -6.88 -6.86
CA LEU A 32 9.17 -7.14 -6.11
C LEU A 32 8.83 -8.02 -4.90
N VAL A 33 9.55 -9.13 -4.73
CA VAL A 33 9.37 -10.03 -3.59
C VAL A 33 10.75 -10.37 -3.03
N ALA A 34 10.96 -10.14 -1.73
CA ALA A 34 12.24 -10.46 -1.11
C ALA A 34 12.50 -11.97 -1.00
N GLY A 35 11.43 -12.75 -0.76
CA GLY A 35 11.47 -14.21 -0.70
C GLY A 35 11.10 -14.90 -2.01
N ASP A 36 10.47 -16.06 -1.89
CA ASP A 36 10.00 -16.85 -3.02
C ASP A 36 8.67 -16.33 -3.58
N LEU A 37 8.49 -16.54 -4.89
CA LEU A 37 7.25 -16.30 -5.63
C LEU A 37 6.78 -17.60 -6.29
N ASP A 38 5.63 -18.11 -5.88
CA ASP A 38 4.94 -19.22 -6.53
C ASP A 38 3.72 -18.70 -7.31
N ILE A 39 3.66 -18.98 -8.61
CA ILE A 39 2.58 -18.56 -9.52
C ILE A 39 1.79 -19.81 -9.93
N GLU A 40 0.58 -19.95 -9.37
CA GLU A 40 -0.29 -21.11 -9.61
C GLU A 40 -1.35 -20.85 -10.67
N LYS A 41 -2.21 -19.85 -10.46
CA LYS A 41 -3.44 -19.64 -11.26
C LYS A 41 -3.80 -18.16 -11.44
N GLY A 42 -2.79 -17.31 -11.47
CA GLY A 42 -2.93 -15.89 -11.78
C GLY A 42 -2.18 -15.48 -13.04
N ASP A 43 -2.54 -14.33 -13.56
CA ASP A 43 -1.94 -13.68 -14.71
C ASP A 43 -1.21 -12.40 -14.25
N ILE A 44 0.08 -12.32 -14.51
CA ILE A 44 0.92 -11.17 -14.18
C ILE A 44 1.36 -10.50 -15.49
N TYR A 45 1.17 -9.19 -15.60
CA TYR A 45 1.52 -8.36 -16.74
C TYR A 45 2.56 -7.32 -16.33
N GLY A 46 3.84 -7.67 -16.40
CA GLY A 46 4.94 -6.75 -16.09
C GLY A 46 6.21 -7.43 -15.61
N ASP A 47 7.13 -6.65 -15.06
CA ASP A 47 8.43 -7.12 -14.60
C ASP A 47 8.30 -7.80 -13.22
N VAL A 48 9.02 -8.92 -13.04
CA VAL A 48 9.13 -9.61 -11.74
C VAL A 48 10.60 -9.61 -11.29
N GLU A 49 10.84 -9.18 -10.06
CA GLU A 49 12.17 -9.12 -9.43
C GLU A 49 12.11 -9.78 -8.05
N ILE A 50 12.64 -11.00 -7.96
CA ILE A 50 12.37 -11.91 -6.84
C ILE A 50 13.69 -12.32 -6.17
N GLY A 51 13.87 -12.01 -4.89
CA GLY A 51 15.09 -12.35 -4.15
C GLY A 51 15.29 -13.86 -3.98
N GLY A 52 14.19 -14.62 -3.88
CA GLY A 52 14.22 -16.08 -3.80
C GLY A 52 14.08 -16.77 -5.15
N THR A 53 13.28 -17.83 -5.16
CA THR A 53 12.96 -18.63 -6.34
C THR A 53 11.62 -18.20 -6.95
N VAL A 54 11.57 -18.10 -8.28
CA VAL A 54 10.32 -18.00 -9.05
C VAL A 54 9.86 -19.39 -9.45
N ARG A 55 8.63 -19.79 -9.11
CA ARG A 55 8.07 -21.09 -9.49
C ARG A 55 6.73 -20.92 -10.20
N PHE A 56 6.62 -21.48 -11.40
CA PHE A 56 5.35 -21.72 -12.06
C PHE A 56 4.87 -23.13 -11.70
N THR A 57 4.03 -23.21 -10.67
CA THR A 57 3.63 -24.48 -10.06
C THR A 57 2.40 -25.09 -10.72
N HIS A 58 1.72 -24.36 -11.61
CA HIS A 58 0.55 -24.86 -12.33
C HIS A 58 0.40 -24.22 -13.74
N PRO A 59 -0.16 -24.91 -14.75
CA PRO A 59 -0.19 -24.43 -16.15
C PRO A 59 -1.00 -23.14 -16.42
N ASN A 60 -1.81 -22.73 -15.45
CA ASN A 60 -2.63 -21.52 -15.53
C ASN A 60 -1.96 -20.30 -14.88
N GLY A 61 -0.81 -20.48 -14.22
CA GLY A 61 -0.02 -19.38 -13.69
C GLY A 61 0.83 -18.79 -14.81
N ARG A 62 0.63 -17.52 -15.15
CA ARG A 62 1.23 -16.93 -16.33
C ARG A 62 1.88 -15.59 -16.05
N LEU A 63 3.02 -15.37 -16.70
CA LEU A 63 3.64 -14.07 -16.86
C LEU A 63 3.53 -13.66 -18.33
N HIS A 64 2.96 -12.49 -18.59
CA HIS A 64 2.74 -11.93 -19.92
C HIS A 64 3.69 -10.76 -20.15
N GLY A 65 4.62 -10.90 -21.09
CA GLY A 65 5.71 -9.96 -21.29
C GLY A 65 6.66 -9.93 -20.09
N GLY A 66 7.26 -8.76 -19.85
CA GLY A 66 8.10 -8.47 -18.68
C GLY A 66 9.40 -9.27 -18.59
N ASN A 67 10.31 -8.76 -17.77
CA ASN A 67 11.58 -9.38 -17.44
C ASN A 67 11.45 -10.21 -16.16
N ILE A 68 12.22 -11.30 -16.08
CA ILE A 68 12.30 -12.15 -14.88
C ILE A 68 13.70 -12.01 -14.29
N SER A 69 13.80 -11.31 -13.16
CA SER A 69 15.00 -11.26 -12.34
C SER A 69 14.78 -12.12 -11.09
N TYR A 70 15.67 -13.07 -10.81
CA TYR A 70 15.58 -13.94 -9.64
C TYR A 70 16.92 -14.05 -8.89
N GLY A 71 16.88 -14.36 -7.60
CA GLY A 71 18.10 -14.48 -6.77
C GLY A 71 18.55 -15.93 -6.58
N GLU A 72 17.63 -16.85 -6.28
CA GLU A 72 17.97 -18.25 -6.02
C GLU A 72 17.71 -19.17 -7.23
N GLY A 73 16.56 -19.03 -7.90
CA GLY A 73 16.24 -19.91 -9.01
C GLY A 73 14.95 -19.58 -9.77
N LEU A 74 14.74 -20.33 -10.84
CA LEU A 74 13.56 -20.30 -11.69
C LEU A 74 13.10 -21.73 -11.99
N SER A 75 11.81 -22.01 -11.83
CA SER A 75 11.26 -23.35 -12.03
C SER A 75 9.90 -23.32 -12.74
N PRO A 76 9.73 -24.03 -13.88
CA PRO A 76 10.78 -24.65 -14.67
C PRO A 76 11.68 -23.57 -15.32
N ASP A 77 12.92 -23.94 -15.68
CA ASP A 77 13.81 -23.11 -16.50
C ASP A 77 14.20 -23.88 -17.79
N PRO A 78 13.75 -23.43 -18.98
CA PRO A 78 12.90 -22.27 -19.22
C PRO A 78 11.45 -22.46 -18.74
N PRO A 79 10.69 -21.38 -18.44
CA PRO A 79 9.30 -21.44 -17.99
C PRO A 79 8.29 -22.09 -18.96
N GLY A 80 8.69 -22.33 -20.20
CA GLY A 80 7.81 -22.92 -21.22
C GLY A 80 6.60 -22.02 -21.52
N THR A 81 5.39 -22.58 -21.51
CA THR A 81 4.15 -21.85 -21.82
C THR A 81 3.65 -20.96 -20.69
N ASN A 82 4.30 -20.99 -19.52
CA ASN A 82 3.95 -20.15 -18.37
C ASN A 82 4.51 -18.72 -18.49
N TRP A 83 5.41 -18.46 -19.45
CA TRP A 83 5.93 -17.13 -19.73
C TRP A 83 5.78 -16.80 -21.22
N ASP A 84 4.94 -15.82 -21.52
CA ASP A 84 4.78 -15.27 -22.87
C ASP A 84 5.73 -14.09 -23.07
N ALA A 85 7.01 -14.40 -23.28
CA ALA A 85 8.05 -13.40 -23.44
C ALA A 85 7.95 -12.65 -24.77
N GLY A 86 7.99 -11.33 -24.72
CA GLY A 86 8.19 -10.47 -25.88
C GLY A 86 9.64 -10.51 -26.40
N PRO A 87 9.90 -9.90 -27.58
CA PRO A 87 11.20 -10.00 -28.27
C PRO A 87 12.38 -9.42 -27.48
N ASP A 88 12.12 -8.43 -26.62
CA ASP A 88 13.13 -7.73 -25.83
C ASP A 88 13.18 -8.19 -24.36
N ASN A 89 12.34 -9.16 -23.98
CA ASN A 89 12.29 -9.65 -22.61
C ASN A 89 13.44 -10.61 -22.31
N TRP A 90 13.94 -10.52 -21.08
CA TRP A 90 15.06 -11.33 -20.62
C TRP A 90 14.75 -11.99 -19.27
N ARG A 91 15.52 -13.02 -18.96
CA ARG A 91 15.56 -13.64 -17.63
C ARG A 91 17.00 -13.78 -17.13
N ALA A 92 17.25 -13.46 -15.87
CA ALA A 92 18.59 -13.58 -15.29
C ALA A 92 18.57 -13.81 -13.77
N ALA A 93 19.63 -14.47 -13.29
CA ALA A 93 19.92 -14.68 -11.88
C ALA A 93 20.69 -13.45 -11.33
N ASN A 94 20.01 -12.32 -11.16
CA ASN A 94 20.61 -11.05 -10.75
C ASN A 94 19.75 -10.22 -9.80
N ALA A 95 18.68 -10.78 -9.23
CA ALA A 95 17.87 -10.07 -8.25
C ALA A 95 18.61 -9.96 -6.91
N SER A 96 18.52 -8.78 -6.30
CA SER A 96 18.95 -8.53 -4.93
C SER A 96 17.97 -7.54 -4.32
N ILE A 97 16.91 -8.06 -3.72
CA ILE A 97 15.85 -7.25 -3.12
C ILE A 97 16.16 -6.99 -1.66
N GLU A 98 16.32 -5.72 -1.31
CA GLU A 98 16.30 -5.27 0.07
C GLU A 98 15.02 -4.45 0.30
N GLY A 99 14.26 -4.82 1.35
CA GLY A 99 13.05 -4.11 1.71
C GLY A 99 13.34 -2.68 2.19
N PRO A 100 12.41 -1.72 1.97
CA PRO A 100 12.53 -0.38 2.54
C PRO A 100 12.58 -0.40 4.07
N ASP A 101 13.10 0.68 4.66
CA ASP A 101 13.03 0.85 6.11
C ASP A 101 11.57 0.99 6.58
N SER A 102 11.30 0.49 7.79
CA SER A 102 10.02 0.61 8.45
C SER A 102 9.56 2.07 8.61
N VAL A 103 8.25 2.29 8.44
CA VAL A 103 7.60 3.59 8.66
C VAL A 103 7.07 3.79 10.08
N GLY A 104 7.30 2.85 11.01
CA GLY A 104 6.83 2.96 12.39
C GLY A 104 7.29 4.27 13.06
N GLY A 105 8.56 4.64 12.90
CA GLY A 105 9.07 5.91 13.44
C GLY A 105 8.46 7.17 12.80
N LEU A 106 8.02 7.10 11.55
CA LEU A 106 7.28 8.20 10.90
C LEU A 106 5.89 8.34 11.52
N ILE A 107 5.18 7.22 11.68
CA ILE A 107 3.84 7.17 12.28
C ILE A 107 3.90 7.70 13.71
N ASP A 108 4.85 7.24 14.52
CA ASP A 108 5.06 7.69 15.90
C ASP A 108 5.32 9.20 15.96
N ALA A 109 6.25 9.71 15.13
CA ALA A 109 6.58 11.15 15.10
C ALA A 109 5.38 12.02 14.70
N ARG A 110 4.56 11.55 13.76
CA ARG A 110 3.31 12.23 13.36
C ARG A 110 2.27 12.17 14.46
N GLY A 111 2.11 11.02 15.11
CA GLY A 111 1.22 10.88 16.25
C GLY A 111 1.60 11.77 17.42
N GLU A 112 2.89 11.84 17.78
CA GLU A 112 3.39 12.77 18.81
C GLU A 112 3.08 14.23 18.48
N THR A 113 3.27 14.63 17.21
CA THR A 113 2.95 15.98 16.75
C THR A 113 1.46 16.27 16.90
N LEU A 114 0.60 15.40 16.38
CA LEU A 114 -0.85 15.63 16.31
C LEU A 114 -1.58 15.40 17.64
N ARG A 115 -0.90 14.82 18.65
CA ARG A 115 -1.40 14.78 20.04
C ARG A 115 -1.40 16.15 20.71
N ALA A 116 -0.60 17.10 20.26
CA ALA A 116 -0.67 18.47 20.76
C ALA A 116 -1.97 19.14 20.28
N THR A 117 -2.75 19.71 21.20
CA THR A 117 -4.08 20.27 20.90
C THR A 117 -4.06 21.46 19.95
N ASP A 118 -2.92 22.14 19.83
CA ASP A 118 -2.69 23.27 18.93
C ASP A 118 -2.04 22.86 17.59
N ALA A 119 -1.77 21.56 17.41
CA ALA A 119 -1.16 21.01 16.20
C ALA A 119 -2.15 20.22 15.32
N ASN A 120 -3.42 20.10 15.74
CA ASN A 120 -4.48 19.50 14.95
C ASN A 120 -5.73 20.40 14.90
N ASP A 121 -6.55 20.18 13.89
CA ASP A 121 -7.71 21.01 13.54
C ASP A 121 -9.01 20.49 14.16
N ASN A 122 -8.97 19.42 14.98
CA ASN A 122 -10.18 18.79 15.52
C ASN A 122 -11.10 19.77 16.24
N ALA A 123 -10.54 20.71 17.02
CA ALA A 123 -11.35 21.66 17.79
C ALA A 123 -12.09 22.68 16.92
N ALA A 124 -11.59 22.93 15.71
CA ALA A 124 -12.20 23.83 14.73
C ALA A 124 -13.17 23.11 13.78
N THR A 125 -13.12 21.78 13.72
CA THR A 125 -13.86 20.98 12.74
C THR A 125 -15.07 20.29 13.35
N ALA A 126 -16.26 20.79 13.05
CA ALA A 126 -17.53 20.29 13.60
C ALA A 126 -17.81 18.80 13.29
N THR A 127 -17.27 18.28 12.18
CA THR A 127 -17.39 16.88 11.76
C THR A 127 -16.56 15.93 12.64
N VAL A 128 -15.63 16.46 13.45
CA VAL A 128 -14.79 15.67 14.36
C VAL A 128 -15.26 15.92 15.80
N SER A 129 -15.63 14.85 16.51
CA SER A 129 -15.99 14.93 17.92
C SER A 129 -15.49 13.72 18.68
N ALA A 130 -14.90 13.95 19.85
CA ALA A 130 -14.33 12.91 20.71
C ALA A 130 -13.43 11.92 19.93
N GLY A 131 -12.55 12.46 19.06
CA GLY A 131 -11.62 11.65 18.27
C GLY A 131 -12.27 10.84 17.15
N ARG A 132 -13.54 11.10 16.77
CA ARG A 132 -14.26 10.33 15.75
C ARG A 132 -14.96 11.23 14.74
N ILE A 133 -15.10 10.73 13.52
CA ILE A 133 -15.93 11.35 12.49
C ILE A 133 -17.41 11.21 12.87
N GLN A 134 -18.15 12.31 12.76
CA GLN A 134 -19.57 12.38 13.08
C GLN A 134 -20.41 12.40 11.80
N TYR A 135 -21.30 11.41 11.67
CA TYR A 135 -22.29 11.30 10.62
C TYR A 135 -23.68 11.62 11.20
N GLY A 136 -24.53 12.35 10.47
CA GLY A 136 -25.73 12.98 11.01
C GLY A 136 -26.89 12.01 11.28
N ALA A 137 -27.53 12.11 12.45
CA ALA A 137 -28.29 11.01 13.06
C ALA A 137 -29.72 10.68 12.54
N ALA A 138 -30.33 11.35 11.55
CA ALA A 138 -31.69 10.98 11.03
C ALA A 138 -32.16 11.74 9.75
N GLY A 139 -31.29 12.00 8.76
CA GLY A 139 -31.65 12.68 7.50
C GLY A 139 -30.62 12.39 6.39
N PRO A 140 -30.64 13.04 5.21
CA PRO A 140 -29.78 12.69 4.05
C PRO A 140 -28.26 12.84 4.28
N ALA A 141 -27.82 13.10 5.52
CA ALA A 141 -26.43 13.28 5.92
C ALA A 141 -25.80 11.95 6.36
N GLU A 142 -25.74 11.00 5.44
CA GLU A 142 -24.82 9.86 5.51
C GLU A 142 -23.39 10.29 5.11
N THR A 143 -23.21 11.55 4.74
CA THR A 143 -21.94 12.13 4.30
C THR A 143 -21.32 13.03 5.37
N ALA A 144 -20.03 12.83 5.61
CA ALA A 144 -19.15 13.70 6.39
C ALA A 144 -18.10 14.33 5.48
N VAL A 145 -17.66 15.56 5.75
CA VAL A 145 -16.60 16.23 4.98
C VAL A 145 -15.48 16.66 5.93
N LEU A 146 -14.25 16.32 5.58
CA LEU A 146 -13.02 16.89 6.15
C LEU A 146 -12.31 17.70 5.06
N SER A 147 -12.07 18.98 5.33
CA SER A 147 -11.24 19.84 4.47
C SER A 147 -9.75 19.64 4.75
N ALA A 148 -8.91 20.19 3.88
CA ALA A 148 -7.46 20.34 4.09
C ALA A 148 -7.12 20.74 5.54
N GLY A 149 -6.12 20.07 6.11
CA GLY A 149 -5.76 20.21 7.52
C GLY A 149 -5.13 18.96 8.12
N ALA A 150 -4.87 19.02 9.43
CA ALA A 150 -4.26 17.94 10.19
C ALA A 150 -5.19 17.45 11.30
N TYR A 151 -5.44 16.15 11.36
CA TYR A 151 -6.46 15.55 12.23
C TYR A 151 -5.89 14.42 13.07
N ARG A 152 -6.42 14.28 14.29
CA ARG A 152 -6.14 13.14 15.15
C ARG A 152 -7.43 12.41 15.47
N LEU A 153 -7.50 11.13 15.18
CA LEU A 153 -8.66 10.29 15.47
C LEU A 153 -8.26 9.16 16.41
N ASP A 154 -9.17 8.82 17.30
CA ASP A 154 -9.06 7.59 18.09
C ASP A 154 -9.32 6.39 17.17
N ASP A 155 -10.37 6.45 16.35
CA ASP A 155 -10.66 5.48 15.29
C ASP A 155 -11.22 6.20 14.06
N LEU A 156 -10.97 5.68 12.86
CA LEU A 156 -11.58 6.13 11.62
C LEU A 156 -12.52 5.05 11.09
N VAL A 157 -13.82 5.18 11.36
CA VAL A 157 -14.83 4.20 10.95
C VAL A 157 -15.81 4.83 9.97
N VAL A 158 -15.95 4.22 8.81
CA VAL A 158 -16.95 4.56 7.79
C VAL A 158 -17.88 3.37 7.59
N GLY A 159 -19.06 3.43 8.19
CA GLY A 159 -20.04 2.36 8.17
C GLY A 159 -20.89 2.31 6.91
N GLY A 160 -21.81 1.36 6.89
CA GLY A 160 -22.71 1.12 5.75
C GLY A 160 -23.51 2.37 5.38
N ASP A 161 -23.57 2.65 4.07
CA ASP A 161 -24.22 3.83 3.48
C ASP A 161 -23.54 5.17 3.84
N GLN A 162 -22.51 5.20 4.68
CA GLN A 162 -21.78 6.41 5.00
C GLN A 162 -20.71 6.75 3.96
N THR A 163 -20.49 8.05 3.75
CA THR A 163 -19.42 8.56 2.90
C THR A 163 -18.58 9.59 3.64
N LEU A 164 -17.28 9.35 3.77
CA LEU A 164 -16.32 10.37 4.16
C LEU A 164 -15.72 11.04 2.93
N VAL A 165 -16.02 12.32 2.75
CA VAL A 165 -15.38 13.15 1.72
C VAL A 165 -14.15 13.81 2.33
N LEU A 166 -12.99 13.58 1.71
CA LEU A 166 -11.73 14.21 2.02
C LEU A 166 -11.46 15.27 0.94
N ASP A 167 -11.75 16.53 1.26
CA ASP A 167 -11.65 17.66 0.36
C ASP A 167 -10.26 18.30 0.44
N THR A 168 -9.42 17.94 -0.52
CA THR A 168 -8.04 18.42 -0.69
C THR A 168 -7.95 19.63 -1.64
N SER A 169 -9.07 20.30 -1.95
CA SER A 169 -9.06 21.46 -2.86
C SER A 169 -8.27 22.65 -2.33
N GLU A 170 -8.15 22.79 -1.00
CA GLU A 170 -7.38 23.85 -0.34
C GLU A 170 -6.00 23.39 0.16
N GLY A 171 -5.62 22.13 -0.07
CA GLY A 171 -4.33 21.58 0.36
C GLY A 171 -4.43 20.11 0.77
N ASP A 172 -3.33 19.59 1.30
CA ASP A 172 -3.24 18.20 1.76
C ASP A 172 -4.02 17.95 3.06
N ILE A 173 -4.35 16.69 3.30
CA ILE A 173 -4.96 16.23 4.56
C ILE A 173 -4.01 15.23 5.22
N ASP A 174 -3.59 15.50 6.44
CA ASP A 174 -2.87 14.55 7.29
C ASP A 174 -3.82 14.03 8.38
N VAL A 175 -3.99 12.71 8.49
CA VAL A 175 -4.80 12.09 9.54
C VAL A 175 -3.95 11.09 10.31
N TYR A 176 -3.78 11.29 11.61
CA TYR A 176 -3.26 10.26 12.50
C TYR A 176 -4.41 9.51 13.16
N VAL A 177 -4.36 8.18 13.12
CA VAL A 177 -5.37 7.30 13.71
C VAL A 177 -4.70 6.43 14.78
N ASP A 178 -5.05 6.66 16.05
CA ASP A 178 -4.50 5.92 17.21
C ASP A 178 -4.96 4.44 17.23
N GLY A 179 -6.15 4.15 16.73
CA GLY A 179 -6.79 2.84 16.67
C GLY A 179 -6.93 2.33 15.24
N GLU A 180 -8.12 1.84 14.89
CA GLU A 180 -8.38 1.19 13.60
C GLU A 180 -8.85 2.15 12.50
N LEU A 181 -8.58 1.79 11.24
CA LEU A 181 -9.30 2.30 10.08
C LEU A 181 -10.22 1.20 9.56
N ALA A 182 -11.52 1.40 9.67
CA ALA A 182 -12.52 0.42 9.24
C ALA A 182 -13.51 1.04 8.24
N ILE A 183 -13.65 0.41 7.08
CA ILE A 183 -14.67 0.74 6.08
C ILE A 183 -15.63 -0.44 5.99
N ASP A 184 -16.75 -0.39 6.71
CA ASP A 184 -17.77 -1.45 6.70
C ASP A 184 -18.88 -1.13 5.69
N ARG A 185 -18.69 -1.48 4.42
CA ARG A 185 -19.64 -1.19 3.32
C ARG A 185 -19.94 0.31 3.14
N GLY A 186 -19.04 1.15 3.61
CA GLY A 186 -19.04 2.61 3.44
C GLY A 186 -18.15 3.07 2.28
N GLU A 187 -17.87 4.37 2.22
CA GLU A 187 -17.04 4.97 1.17
C GLU A 187 -16.15 6.10 1.70
N ILE A 188 -14.89 6.12 1.31
CA ILE A 188 -13.99 7.27 1.41
C ILE A 188 -13.79 7.83 0.00
N ALA A 189 -14.06 9.13 -0.16
CA ALA A 189 -13.94 9.83 -1.43
C ALA A 189 -12.98 11.01 -1.31
N VAL A 190 -11.87 10.96 -2.05
CA VAL A 190 -10.95 12.10 -2.16
C VAL A 190 -11.40 13.02 -3.29
N VAL A 191 -11.54 14.32 -2.99
CA VAL A 191 -11.94 15.37 -3.93
C VAL A 191 -10.92 16.49 -3.89
N GLY A 192 -10.48 16.96 -5.04
CA GLY A 192 -9.39 17.94 -5.16
C GLY A 192 -8.14 17.29 -5.74
N ASP A 193 -7.05 18.06 -5.80
CA ASP A 193 -5.77 17.62 -6.38
C ASP A 193 -4.71 17.29 -5.32
N GLY A 194 -4.92 17.73 -4.07
CA GLY A 194 -4.01 17.46 -2.96
C GLY A 194 -4.04 15.99 -2.51
N ARG A 195 -3.08 15.63 -1.66
CA ARG A 195 -2.87 14.29 -1.14
C ARG A 195 -3.42 14.14 0.27
N VAL A 196 -4.01 12.97 0.53
CA VAL A 196 -4.37 12.50 1.85
C VAL A 196 -3.31 11.53 2.34
N ASN A 197 -2.76 11.78 3.52
CA ASN A 197 -1.88 10.86 4.24
C ASN A 197 -2.56 10.40 5.52
N VAL A 198 -2.83 9.11 5.63
CA VAL A 198 -3.28 8.48 6.86
C VAL A 198 -2.09 7.79 7.52
N TYR A 199 -1.79 8.14 8.77
CA TYR A 199 -0.77 7.49 9.60
C TYR A 199 -1.50 6.60 10.61
N LEU A 200 -1.51 5.30 10.35
CA LEU A 200 -2.36 4.34 11.03
C LEU A 200 -1.56 3.52 12.04
N GLN A 201 -1.97 3.57 13.31
CA GLN A 201 -1.34 2.80 14.38
C GLN A 201 -1.89 1.38 14.50
N GLY A 202 -3.21 1.20 14.36
CA GLY A 202 -3.89 -0.08 14.45
C GLY A 202 -4.12 -0.73 13.09
N ASP A 203 -5.15 -1.56 13.00
CA ASP A 203 -5.43 -2.37 11.81
C ASP A 203 -6.27 -1.61 10.77
N LEU A 204 -6.13 -2.04 9.51
CA LEU A 204 -6.95 -1.62 8.39
C LEU A 204 -7.93 -2.74 8.06
N SER A 205 -9.23 -2.46 8.03
CA SER A 205 -10.26 -3.40 7.57
C SER A 205 -11.17 -2.75 6.54
N ILE A 206 -11.38 -3.43 5.41
CA ILE A 206 -12.27 -2.95 4.35
C ILE A 206 -13.23 -4.06 3.95
N GLU A 207 -14.51 -3.84 4.20
CA GLU A 207 -15.59 -4.73 3.76
C GLU A 207 -16.31 -4.14 2.56
N GLY A 208 -16.27 -4.90 1.46
CA GLY A 208 -16.78 -4.48 0.17
C GLY A 208 -18.31 -4.43 0.12
N ARG A 209 -18.85 -3.47 -0.62
CA ARG A 209 -20.24 -3.42 -1.02
C ARG A 209 -20.34 -3.64 -2.51
N ASN A 210 -20.97 -4.75 -2.92
CA ASN A 210 -21.22 -5.14 -4.32
C ASN A 210 -21.31 -3.95 -5.31
N GLY A 211 -20.22 -3.67 -6.05
CA GLY A 211 -20.20 -2.68 -7.13
C GLY A 211 -19.88 -1.24 -6.72
N ASN A 212 -19.56 -0.98 -5.45
CA ASN A 212 -19.05 0.31 -4.98
C ASN A 212 -17.51 0.32 -4.94
N ARG A 213 -16.94 1.51 -4.75
CA ARG A 213 -15.51 1.72 -4.45
C ARG A 213 -15.39 2.23 -3.04
N GLU A 214 -14.85 1.41 -2.15
CA GLU A 214 -14.72 1.73 -0.73
C GLU A 214 -13.72 2.87 -0.51
N VAL A 215 -12.70 2.98 -1.37
CA VAL A 215 -11.85 4.16 -1.46
C VAL A 215 -11.77 4.59 -2.92
N ARG A 216 -12.16 5.84 -3.20
CA ARG A 216 -12.07 6.43 -4.55
C ARG A 216 -11.35 7.76 -4.57
N THR A 217 -10.64 7.99 -5.66
CA THR A 217 -9.97 9.24 -6.00
C THR A 217 -10.42 9.71 -7.39
N GLY A 218 -10.12 10.96 -7.73
CA GLY A 218 -10.46 11.50 -9.04
C GLY A 218 -9.72 10.77 -10.15
N GLY A 219 -10.44 10.18 -11.10
CA GLY A 219 -9.83 9.49 -12.25
C GLY A 219 -9.00 8.25 -11.90
N GLU A 220 -9.27 7.62 -10.75
CA GLU A 220 -8.47 6.49 -10.24
C GLU A 220 -7.01 6.84 -9.96
N ASN A 221 -6.75 8.10 -9.64
CA ASN A 221 -5.42 8.55 -9.31
C ASN A 221 -4.98 8.03 -7.94
N ALA A 222 -4.14 7.00 -7.91
CA ALA A 222 -3.69 6.39 -6.66
C ALA A 222 -2.68 7.29 -5.90
N THR A 223 -2.13 8.33 -6.54
CA THR A 223 -1.20 9.26 -5.88
C THR A 223 -1.86 10.08 -4.76
N GLN A 224 -3.20 10.16 -4.73
CA GLN A 224 -3.94 11.06 -3.84
C GLN A 224 -4.27 10.49 -2.46
N PHE A 225 -4.23 9.17 -2.26
CA PHE A 225 -4.63 8.55 -1.00
C PHE A 225 -3.58 7.55 -0.54
N TRP A 226 -2.98 7.80 0.62
CA TRP A 226 -1.90 6.98 1.16
C TRP A 226 -2.19 6.59 2.60
N VAL A 227 -2.09 5.30 2.91
CA VAL A 227 -2.11 4.76 4.26
C VAL A 227 -0.71 4.30 4.62
N TYR A 228 -0.07 4.98 5.56
CA TYR A 228 1.13 4.53 6.22
C TYR A 228 0.73 3.63 7.38
N ALA A 229 0.86 2.32 7.19
CA ALA A 229 0.43 1.33 8.15
C ALA A 229 1.56 0.96 9.11
N ASN A 230 1.23 0.75 10.38
CA ASN A 230 2.16 0.21 11.35
C ASN A 230 2.71 -1.15 10.85
N PRO A 231 4.03 -1.40 10.89
CA PRO A 231 4.61 -2.68 10.49
C PRO A 231 4.14 -3.91 11.28
N HIS A 232 3.40 -3.71 12.37
CA HIS A 232 2.80 -4.78 13.17
C HIS A 232 1.27 -4.87 13.02
N ALA A 233 0.69 -4.01 12.19
CA ALA A 233 -0.74 -4.04 11.90
C ALA A 233 -1.06 -5.07 10.81
N THR A 234 -2.35 -5.35 10.68
CA THR A 234 -2.93 -6.15 9.60
C THR A 234 -3.81 -5.28 8.72
N ALA A 235 -3.79 -5.54 7.41
CA ALA A 235 -4.70 -5.00 6.42
C ALA A 235 -5.57 -6.14 5.87
N GLU A 236 -6.83 -6.18 6.30
CA GLU A 236 -7.80 -7.20 5.92
C GLU A 236 -8.81 -6.66 4.90
N PHE A 237 -9.07 -7.47 3.86
CA PHE A 237 -10.02 -7.13 2.82
C PHE A 237 -11.09 -8.19 2.70
N GLY A 238 -12.34 -7.76 2.82
CA GLY A 238 -13.51 -8.58 2.56
C GLY A 238 -13.69 -8.90 1.07
N SER A 239 -14.89 -9.36 0.73
CA SER A 239 -15.23 -9.70 -0.65
C SER A 239 -15.72 -8.50 -1.44
N LYS A 240 -15.33 -8.42 -2.72
CA LYS A 240 -15.76 -7.40 -3.68
C LYS A 240 -15.39 -5.98 -3.25
N VAL A 241 -14.18 -5.84 -2.72
CA VAL A 241 -13.59 -4.56 -2.35
C VAL A 241 -12.95 -3.91 -3.57
N SER A 242 -13.13 -2.60 -3.74
CA SER A 242 -12.38 -1.80 -4.70
C SER A 242 -11.72 -0.64 -3.97
N TYR A 243 -10.39 -0.71 -3.83
CA TYR A 243 -9.58 0.30 -3.15
C TYR A 243 -8.71 1.05 -4.15
N THR A 244 -8.77 2.38 -4.18
CA THR A 244 -7.83 3.21 -4.96
C THR A 244 -6.89 4.00 -4.03
N GLY A 245 -5.59 3.75 -4.12
CA GLY A 245 -4.58 4.43 -3.30
C GLY A 245 -3.35 3.57 -3.03
N VAL A 246 -2.58 3.96 -2.01
CA VAL A 246 -1.37 3.26 -1.59
C VAL A 246 -1.48 2.78 -0.15
N ILE A 247 -1.05 1.54 0.10
CA ILE A 247 -0.85 1.01 1.46
C ILE A 247 0.65 0.76 1.65
N TYR A 248 1.28 1.54 2.52
CA TYR A 248 2.72 1.55 2.69
C TYR A 248 3.09 1.24 4.14
N GLY A 249 3.38 -0.02 4.41
CA GLY A 249 3.87 -0.49 5.71
C GLY A 249 5.06 -1.43 5.53
N PRO A 250 6.17 -1.00 4.93
CA PRO A 250 7.36 -1.83 4.82
C PRO A 250 7.89 -2.24 6.20
N GLY A 251 8.55 -3.38 6.25
CA GLY A 251 9.37 -3.83 7.37
C GLY A 251 10.81 -4.09 6.93
N ARG A 252 11.73 -4.10 7.89
CA ARG A 252 13.13 -4.47 7.66
C ARG A 252 13.66 -5.30 8.82
N GLY A 253 14.44 -6.34 8.49
CA GLY A 253 15.03 -7.21 9.48
C GLY A 253 13.99 -8.17 10.07
N PRO A 254 13.81 -8.23 11.41
CA PRO A 254 12.83 -9.12 12.04
C PRO A 254 11.38 -8.68 11.85
N ASP A 255 11.15 -7.43 11.44
CA ASP A 255 9.81 -6.89 11.19
C ASP A 255 9.46 -7.13 9.72
N PRO A 256 8.45 -7.97 9.41
CA PRO A 256 8.11 -8.30 8.04
C PRO A 256 7.40 -7.14 7.31
N GLY A 257 6.85 -6.18 8.06
CA GLY A 257 5.97 -5.12 7.54
C GLY A 257 4.51 -5.45 7.85
N VAL A 258 3.62 -4.53 7.47
CA VAL A 258 2.17 -4.73 7.60
C VAL A 258 1.77 -6.01 6.88
N GLU A 259 1.02 -6.88 7.55
CA GLU A 259 0.48 -8.09 6.92
C GLU A 259 -0.72 -7.69 6.06
N LEU A 260 -0.73 -8.02 4.77
CA LEU A 260 -1.91 -7.81 3.91
C LEU A 260 -2.54 -9.16 3.56
N ASP A 261 -3.80 -9.36 3.99
CA ASP A 261 -4.60 -10.50 3.56
C ASP A 261 -5.37 -10.16 2.28
N LEU A 262 -4.79 -10.55 1.15
CA LEU A 262 -5.36 -10.34 -0.18
C LEU A 262 -6.09 -11.59 -0.69
N SER A 263 -6.93 -12.17 0.17
CA SER A 263 -7.70 -13.39 -0.12
C SER A 263 -9.20 -13.13 -0.07
N SER A 264 -9.88 -13.21 -1.21
CA SER A 264 -11.33 -13.06 -1.30
C SER A 264 -12.04 -14.40 -1.57
N ALA A 265 -13.26 -14.53 -1.04
CA ALA A 265 -14.13 -15.68 -1.31
C ALA A 265 -14.64 -15.72 -2.77
N SER A 266 -14.59 -14.59 -3.49
CA SER A 266 -15.00 -14.48 -4.89
C SER A 266 -14.21 -13.41 -5.63
N SER A 267 -14.06 -13.57 -6.95
CA SER A 267 -13.44 -12.57 -7.83
C SER A 267 -14.11 -11.20 -7.75
N GLY A 268 -13.37 -10.16 -8.12
CA GLY A 268 -13.84 -8.78 -8.19
C GLY A 268 -13.50 -7.94 -6.96
N SER A 269 -12.62 -8.45 -6.08
CA SER A 269 -11.86 -7.59 -5.18
C SER A 269 -10.60 -7.09 -5.89
N GLY A 270 -10.18 -5.86 -5.67
CA GLY A 270 -8.91 -5.36 -6.20
C GLY A 270 -8.43 -4.04 -5.64
N ILE A 271 -7.13 -3.80 -5.81
CA ILE A 271 -6.44 -2.55 -5.49
C ILE A 271 -6.02 -1.86 -6.78
N TYR A 272 -6.29 -0.56 -6.89
CA TYR A 272 -5.83 0.35 -7.93
C TYR A 272 -4.80 1.30 -7.31
N GLY A 273 -3.52 1.06 -7.55
CA GLY A 273 -2.43 1.80 -6.93
C GLY A 273 -1.25 0.91 -6.56
N ALA A 274 -0.78 0.96 -5.31
CA ALA A 274 0.36 0.14 -4.89
C ALA A 274 0.24 -0.30 -3.44
N PHE A 275 0.96 -1.35 -3.08
CA PHE A 275 1.18 -1.70 -1.69
C PHE A 275 2.62 -2.13 -1.43
N VAL A 276 3.06 -1.93 -0.19
CA VAL A 276 4.34 -2.42 0.33
C VAL A 276 4.10 -2.96 1.74
N GLY A 277 4.36 -4.25 1.92
CA GLY A 277 4.18 -4.98 3.18
C GLY A 277 4.42 -6.47 2.98
N ASP A 278 4.01 -7.27 3.95
CA ASP A 278 4.12 -8.72 3.92
C ASP A 278 2.86 -9.35 3.31
N VAL A 279 3.05 -10.19 2.28
CA VAL A 279 1.97 -10.88 1.59
C VAL A 279 2.34 -12.35 1.45
N THR A 280 1.60 -13.20 2.13
CA THR A 280 1.77 -14.64 2.01
C THR A 280 1.07 -15.16 0.75
N THR A 281 -0.20 -14.81 0.55
CA THR A 281 -1.03 -15.32 -0.55
C THR A 281 -1.87 -14.20 -1.14
N ILE A 282 -2.07 -14.24 -2.46
CA ILE A 282 -3.07 -13.45 -3.17
C ILE A 282 -4.02 -14.41 -3.88
N ASN A 283 -5.32 -14.29 -3.62
CA ASN A 283 -6.33 -15.21 -4.14
C ASN A 283 -7.67 -14.50 -4.38
N ASN A 284 -8.19 -14.61 -5.61
CA ASN A 284 -9.39 -13.90 -6.10
C ASN A 284 -9.36 -12.38 -5.85
N PHE A 285 -8.17 -11.80 -5.91
CA PHE A 285 -7.90 -10.40 -5.60
C PHE A 285 -6.96 -9.82 -6.65
N ASP A 286 -7.39 -8.77 -7.35
CA ASP A 286 -6.66 -8.15 -8.44
C ASP A 286 -5.79 -6.99 -7.95
N VAL A 287 -4.67 -6.74 -8.64
CA VAL A 287 -3.75 -5.66 -8.33
C VAL A 287 -3.43 -4.89 -9.61
N HIS A 288 -3.82 -3.62 -9.64
CA HIS A 288 -3.61 -2.72 -10.77
C HIS A 288 -2.63 -1.63 -10.37
N TYR A 289 -1.36 -1.78 -10.77
CA TYR A 289 -0.31 -0.82 -10.45
C TYR A 289 -0.52 0.52 -11.16
N ASP A 290 -0.53 1.62 -10.42
CA ASP A 290 -0.60 2.97 -11.00
C ASP A 290 0.82 3.52 -11.25
N GLU A 291 1.21 3.63 -12.52
CA GLU A 291 2.52 4.14 -12.95
C GLU A 291 2.79 5.58 -12.54
N ALA A 292 1.74 6.38 -12.29
CA ALA A 292 1.90 7.74 -11.78
C ALA A 292 2.63 7.77 -10.42
N LEU A 293 2.61 6.66 -9.67
CA LEU A 293 3.32 6.50 -8.40
C LEU A 293 4.84 6.46 -8.57
N SER A 294 5.36 6.12 -9.75
CA SER A 294 6.81 6.08 -10.02
C SER A 294 7.52 7.43 -9.82
N ASN A 295 6.77 8.53 -9.93
CA ASN A 295 7.26 9.90 -9.77
C ASN A 295 6.88 10.52 -8.41
N THR A 296 6.30 9.74 -7.49
CA THR A 296 5.79 10.25 -6.21
C THR A 296 6.78 10.01 -5.06
N GLU A 297 6.92 11.00 -4.17
CA GLU A 297 7.71 10.82 -2.93
C GLU A 297 6.96 9.87 -1.98
N THR A 298 7.60 8.74 -1.64
CA THR A 298 6.99 7.67 -0.83
C THR A 298 6.85 8.05 0.64
N VAL A 299 7.80 8.82 1.17
CA VAL A 299 7.77 9.32 2.55
C VAL A 299 8.15 10.78 2.52
N GLN A 300 7.22 11.67 2.89
CA GLN A 300 7.56 13.06 3.17
C GLN A 300 8.42 13.10 4.43
N ARG A 301 9.74 13.15 4.27
CA ARG A 301 10.66 13.22 5.42
C ARG A 301 10.36 14.49 6.20
N SER A 302 9.77 14.35 7.40
CA SER A 302 9.83 15.44 8.36
C SER A 302 11.30 15.65 8.70
N SER A 303 11.81 16.86 8.46
CA SER A 303 13.21 17.25 8.68
C SER A 303 13.60 17.33 10.18
N ARG A 304 12.89 16.58 11.04
CA ARG A 304 12.99 16.62 12.50
C ARG A 304 13.07 15.23 13.16
N ALA A 305 13.53 14.20 12.45
CA ALA A 305 14.17 13.08 13.13
C ALA A 305 15.62 13.50 13.44
N PRO A 306 15.98 13.90 14.68
CA PRO A 306 17.38 14.11 15.01
C PRO A 306 18.13 12.79 14.82
N ALA A 307 19.12 12.79 13.93
CA ALA A 307 20.13 11.75 13.93
C ALA A 307 20.81 11.77 15.30
N VAL A 308 20.56 10.75 16.13
CA VAL A 308 21.28 10.60 17.40
C VAL A 308 22.74 10.36 17.07
N THR A 309 23.49 11.46 17.11
CA THR A 309 24.93 11.53 17.08
C THR A 309 25.42 11.26 18.51
N TYR A 310 25.38 10.02 18.98
CA TYR A 310 26.09 9.64 20.21
C TYR A 310 26.93 8.39 19.97
N VAL A 311 28.15 8.62 19.51
CA VAL A 311 29.24 7.63 19.57
C VAL A 311 30.08 7.98 20.80
N HIS A 312 30.03 7.14 21.83
CA HIS A 312 31.06 7.11 22.86
C HIS A 312 31.99 5.93 22.55
N ALA A 313 33.13 6.20 21.93
CA ALA A 313 34.21 5.24 21.78
C ALA A 313 35.44 5.78 22.53
N SER A 314 35.62 5.34 23.78
CA SER A 314 36.85 5.60 24.53
C SER A 314 37.93 4.61 24.06
N THR A 315 39.00 5.11 23.46
CA THR A 315 40.19 4.30 23.14
C THR A 315 41.14 4.27 24.35
N ASN A 316 41.46 3.08 24.85
CA ASN A 316 42.54 2.88 25.79
C ASN A 316 43.85 2.67 25.00
N GLY A 317 44.80 3.59 25.10
CA GLY A 317 46.09 3.47 24.43
C GLY A 317 47.00 2.47 25.13
N VAL A 318 47.56 1.52 24.38
CA VAL A 318 48.64 0.64 24.85
C VAL A 318 49.94 1.11 24.21
N THR A 319 50.92 1.50 25.02
CA THR A 319 52.29 1.80 24.58
C THR A 319 53.08 0.49 24.48
N ILE A 320 53.53 0.14 23.27
CA ILE A 320 54.49 -0.94 23.07
C ILE A 320 55.88 -0.30 22.95
N THR A 321 56.78 -0.65 23.87
CA THR A 321 58.22 -0.38 23.74
C THR A 321 58.87 -1.65 23.21
N ALA A 322 59.64 -1.55 22.14
CA ALA A 322 60.45 -2.65 21.63
C ALA A 322 61.93 -2.39 21.97
N GLU A 323 62.63 -3.44 22.43
CA GLU A 323 64.10 -3.51 22.56
C GLU A 323 64.76 -3.73 21.19
#